data_AF-A0A1A0HKN8-F1
#
_entry.id   AF-A0A1A0HKN8-F1
#
_cell.length_a   1.000
_cell.length_b   1.000
_cell.length_c   1.000
_cell.angle_alpha   90.00
_cell.angle_beta   90.00
_cell.angle_gamma   90.00
#
_symmetry.space_group_name_H-M   'P 1'
#
loop_
_entity.id
_entity.type
_entity.pdbx_description
1 polymer ?
#
loop_
_entity_poly.entity_id
_entity_poly.type
_entity_poly.pdbx_seq_one_letter_code
_entity_poly.pdbx_strand_id
1 'polypeptide(L)'
;MRSFLNTCRNHKDNSALAERFEQILSQKIDESTKSFIDQNPTLQHLYTKYHKENDAKTFEAVQLQNNAQSKDYGAKFQKEIGLIKSANLIKVKDSEAILHPWTGTERVQDTTLRMLVDSAPKPKRLHRNKTLFTAPKTLGTRVTDAKEGSLDYKLSKVLTPEEKEKEEFREMYQERLLGPAMFAGHNSPTTASGMIGNLASARINSVINRKTGKFESPDMEKVRGKPLDRERLANSTNSNYFMNQILKNQECLPVWIESQQGIDKEISVFRLEIQKKIIKAIIDSASAHVGTVDADIIDYIITADSELLAGFARKELLKRNLEYIKAKIDAMNKGVRDYNLQCPSTGLHKWKLTQDNEIDTQIKNVTKNIEPLVIEHLKANKQVAKSSNVSETSLLGLFETRGSGSRQLSESTPNDTQRSYLGTGLWRMLRNALKT
;
A
#
# COMPACT_ATOMS: atom_id res chain seq x y z
N MET A 1 -33.86 -23.75 16.77
CA MET A 1 -34.96 -24.28 17.62
C MET A 1 -34.50 -25.36 18.60
N ARG A 2 -33.62 -26.32 18.24
CA ARG A 2 -33.08 -27.31 19.21
C ARG A 2 -32.20 -26.73 20.33
N SER A 3 -31.62 -25.54 20.15
CA SER A 3 -30.77 -24.88 21.16
C SER A 3 -31.54 -24.23 22.32
N PHE A 4 -32.80 -23.84 22.10
CA PHE A 4 -33.66 -23.22 23.13
C PHE A 4 -34.25 -24.27 24.10
N LEU A 5 -34.57 -25.46 23.59
CA LEU A 5 -35.10 -26.57 24.40
C LEU A 5 -34.08 -27.12 25.41
N ASN A 6 -32.78 -27.03 25.12
CA ASN A 6 -31.73 -27.50 26.03
C ASN A 6 -31.42 -26.51 27.16
N THR A 7 -31.77 -25.24 27.03
CA THR A 7 -31.53 -24.22 28.07
C THR A 7 -32.62 -24.23 29.15
N CYS A 8 -33.86 -24.57 28.81
CA CYS A 8 -34.96 -24.66 29.75
C CYS A 8 -34.96 -25.94 30.62
N ARG A 9 -34.25 -27.00 30.20
CA ARG A 9 -34.25 -28.29 30.91
C ARG A 9 -33.40 -28.33 32.18
N ASN A 10 -32.56 -27.31 32.41
CA ASN A 10 -31.62 -27.26 33.52
C ASN A 10 -32.04 -26.37 34.70
N HIS A 11 -33.21 -25.71 34.64
CA HIS A 11 -33.78 -25.01 35.80
C HIS A 11 -34.93 -25.85 36.38
N LYS A 12 -34.67 -26.44 37.54
CA LYS A 12 -35.59 -27.29 38.32
C LYS A 12 -36.61 -26.49 39.13
N ASP A 13 -37.03 -25.33 38.63
CA ASP A 13 -38.03 -24.50 39.29
C ASP A 13 -39.25 -24.37 38.37
N ASN A 14 -40.34 -25.02 38.76
CA ASN A 14 -41.64 -25.03 38.07
C ASN A 14 -42.23 -23.62 38.03
N SER A 15 -41.80 -22.81 37.07
CA SER A 15 -42.49 -21.56 36.76
C SER A 15 -43.77 -21.88 36.00
N ALA A 16 -44.93 -21.56 36.59
CA ALA A 16 -46.25 -21.77 35.96
C ALA A 16 -46.36 -21.15 34.56
N LEU A 17 -45.52 -20.16 34.27
CA LEU A 17 -45.40 -19.54 32.95
C LEU A 17 -44.74 -20.48 31.93
N ALA A 18 -43.70 -21.24 32.31
CA ALA A 18 -43.08 -22.24 31.44
C ALA A 18 -44.04 -23.39 31.12
N GLU A 19 -44.80 -23.89 32.11
CA GLU A 19 -45.83 -24.91 31.87
C GLU A 19 -46.93 -24.40 30.93
N ARG A 20 -47.37 -23.15 31.10
CA ARG A 20 -48.35 -22.53 30.19
C ARG A 20 -47.80 -22.37 28.78
N PHE A 21 -46.51 -22.04 28.62
CA PHE A 21 -45.87 -21.95 27.31
C PHE A 21 -45.69 -23.33 26.67
N GLU A 22 -45.36 -24.37 27.44
CA GLU A 22 -45.33 -25.74 26.92
C GLU A 22 -46.71 -26.23 26.49
N GLN A 23 -47.78 -25.92 27.24
CA GLN A 23 -49.16 -26.23 26.83
C GLN A 23 -49.58 -25.50 25.55
N ILE A 24 -49.24 -24.21 25.41
CA ILE A 24 -49.57 -23.46 24.18
C ILE A 24 -48.79 -24.02 22.99
N LEU A 25 -47.55 -24.45 23.19
CA LEU A 25 -46.74 -25.06 22.14
C LEU A 25 -47.24 -26.45 21.77
N SER A 26 -47.60 -27.29 22.72
CA SER A 26 -48.19 -28.61 22.42
C SER A 26 -49.51 -28.46 21.67
N GLN A 27 -50.37 -27.54 22.10
CA GLN A 27 -51.64 -27.26 21.44
C GLN A 27 -51.44 -26.76 19.99
N LYS A 28 -50.45 -25.87 19.75
CA LYS A 28 -50.12 -25.43 18.39
C LYS A 28 -49.50 -26.52 17.54
N ILE A 29 -48.69 -27.40 18.12
CA ILE A 29 -48.12 -28.55 17.39
C ILE A 29 -49.25 -29.52 17.00
N ASP A 30 -50.19 -29.80 17.90
CA ASP A 30 -51.36 -30.65 17.64
C ASP A 30 -52.32 -30.05 16.62
N GLU A 31 -52.45 -28.72 16.56
CA GLU A 31 -53.23 -28.03 15.52
C GLU A 31 -52.51 -28.02 14.16
N SER A 32 -51.18 -27.88 14.15
CA SER A 32 -50.38 -27.83 12.92
C SER A 32 -50.20 -29.20 12.23
N THR A 33 -50.34 -30.29 12.98
CA THR A 33 -50.06 -31.66 12.49
C THR A 33 -51.30 -32.41 12.01
N LYS A 34 -52.51 -31.92 12.33
CA LYS A 34 -53.77 -32.51 11.82
C LYS A 34 -53.97 -32.11 10.37
N SER A 35 -53.89 -33.09 9.47
CA SER A 35 -54.19 -32.90 8.05
C SER A 35 -55.65 -32.43 7.89
N PHE A 36 -55.96 -31.74 6.79
CA PHE A 36 -57.33 -31.25 6.51
C PHE A 36 -58.38 -32.39 6.51
N ILE A 37 -57.93 -33.62 6.26
CA ILE A 37 -58.73 -34.85 6.27
C ILE A 37 -59.09 -35.26 7.71
N ASP A 38 -58.18 -35.07 8.67
CA ASP A 38 -58.41 -35.41 10.09
C ASP A 38 -59.32 -34.40 10.81
N GLN A 39 -59.45 -33.19 10.26
CA GLN A 39 -60.31 -32.15 10.83
C GLN A 39 -61.79 -32.35 10.50
N ASN A 40 -62.11 -33.12 9.46
CA ASN A 40 -63.49 -33.28 8.99
C ASN A 40 -63.94 -34.75 9.09
N PRO A 41 -64.88 -35.09 10.00
CA PRO A 41 -65.25 -36.48 10.27
C PRO A 41 -65.90 -37.18 9.06
N THR A 42 -66.50 -36.39 8.15
CA THR A 42 -67.06 -36.89 6.89
C THR A 42 -65.97 -37.33 5.91
N LEU A 43 -64.89 -36.57 5.79
CA LEU A 43 -63.73 -36.91 4.97
C LEU A 43 -62.97 -38.10 5.57
N GLN A 44 -62.88 -38.17 6.90
CA GLN A 44 -62.29 -39.31 7.58
C GLN A 44 -63.09 -40.60 7.35
N HIS A 45 -64.43 -40.51 7.35
CA HIS A 45 -65.31 -41.64 7.02
C HIS A 45 -65.17 -42.05 5.54
N LEU A 46 -65.07 -41.09 4.61
CA LEU A 46 -64.82 -41.39 3.20
C LEU A 46 -63.44 -42.01 2.98
N TYR A 47 -62.41 -41.45 3.61
CA TYR A 47 -61.05 -41.96 3.57
C TYR A 47 -60.98 -43.40 4.10
N THR A 48 -61.58 -43.67 5.24
CA THR A 48 -61.63 -45.02 5.81
C THR A 48 -62.50 -45.99 5.01
N LYS A 49 -63.56 -45.52 4.33
CA LYS A 49 -64.41 -46.34 3.45
C LYS A 49 -63.68 -46.79 2.18
N TYR A 50 -62.80 -45.97 1.63
CA TYR A 50 -62.05 -46.27 0.40
C TYR A 50 -60.62 -46.79 0.62
N HIS A 51 -60.10 -46.79 1.86
CA HIS A 51 -58.74 -47.29 2.18
C HIS A 51 -58.71 -48.59 3.01
N LYS A 52 -59.86 -49.16 3.39
CA LYS A 52 -59.89 -50.39 4.21
C LYS A 52 -59.82 -51.70 3.43
N GLU A 53 -59.94 -51.68 2.11
CA GLU A 53 -59.90 -52.89 1.30
C GLU A 53 -58.85 -52.76 0.20
N ASN A 54 -57.71 -53.40 0.45
CA ASN A 54 -56.50 -53.49 -0.38
C ASN A 54 -55.61 -52.24 -0.30
N ASP A 55 -54.35 -52.43 0.11
CA ASP A 55 -53.18 -51.79 -0.52
C ASP A 55 -52.01 -51.34 0.37
N ALA A 56 -51.74 -51.91 1.55
CA ALA A 56 -50.47 -51.59 2.25
C ALA A 56 -49.23 -52.03 1.42
N LYS A 57 -49.29 -53.18 0.74
CA LYS A 57 -48.20 -53.69 -0.13
C LYS A 57 -48.20 -53.03 -1.51
N THR A 58 -49.36 -52.68 -2.03
CA THR A 58 -49.55 -52.06 -3.35
C THR A 58 -49.29 -50.56 -3.30
N PHE A 59 -49.60 -49.86 -2.20
CA PHE A 59 -49.24 -48.45 -2.04
C PHE A 59 -47.73 -48.26 -1.91
N GLU A 60 -47.05 -49.09 -1.12
CA GLU A 60 -45.58 -49.04 -1.03
C GLU A 60 -44.94 -49.41 -2.37
N ALA A 61 -45.47 -50.42 -3.07
CA ALA A 61 -45.03 -50.77 -4.42
C ALA A 61 -45.29 -49.66 -5.45
N VAL A 62 -46.44 -48.98 -5.39
CA VAL A 62 -46.81 -47.85 -6.26
C VAL A 62 -45.96 -46.63 -5.92
N GLN A 63 -45.64 -46.38 -4.65
CA GLN A 63 -44.70 -45.34 -4.25
C GLN A 63 -43.29 -45.66 -4.75
N LEU A 64 -42.83 -46.91 -4.63
CA LEU A 64 -41.55 -47.35 -5.17
C LEU A 64 -41.52 -47.22 -6.70
N GLN A 65 -42.61 -47.55 -7.39
CA GLN A 65 -42.73 -47.41 -8.83
C GLN A 65 -42.76 -45.93 -9.26
N ASN A 66 -43.48 -45.07 -8.55
CA ASN A 66 -43.48 -43.61 -8.79
C ASN A 66 -42.10 -43.00 -8.49
N ASN A 67 -41.40 -43.49 -7.47
CA ASN A 67 -40.04 -43.08 -7.13
C ASN A 67 -39.03 -43.59 -8.17
N ALA A 68 -39.21 -44.79 -8.71
CA ALA A 68 -38.39 -45.32 -9.79
C ALA A 68 -38.64 -44.55 -11.09
N GLN A 69 -39.90 -44.32 -11.46
CA GLN A 69 -40.29 -43.55 -12.64
C GLN A 69 -39.81 -42.10 -12.56
N SER A 70 -39.88 -41.44 -11.39
CA SER A 70 -39.34 -40.08 -11.22
C SER A 70 -37.81 -40.04 -11.27
N LYS A 71 -37.12 -41.08 -10.78
CA LYS A 71 -35.67 -41.25 -10.96
C LYS A 71 -35.31 -41.47 -12.43
N ASP A 72 -36.03 -42.33 -13.13
CA ASP A 72 -35.84 -42.60 -14.56
C ASP A 72 -36.13 -41.36 -15.41
N TYR A 73 -37.19 -40.62 -15.09
CA TYR A 73 -37.52 -39.35 -15.74
C TYR A 73 -36.43 -38.31 -15.46
N GLY A 74 -35.97 -38.20 -14.21
CA GLY A 74 -34.88 -37.30 -13.83
C GLY A 74 -33.55 -37.63 -14.52
N ALA A 75 -33.26 -38.92 -14.74
CA ALA A 75 -32.09 -39.38 -15.47
C ALA A 75 -32.19 -39.13 -16.98
N LYS A 76 -33.35 -39.43 -17.58
CA LYS A 76 -33.61 -39.21 -19.02
C LYS A 76 -33.60 -37.73 -19.39
N PHE A 77 -34.22 -36.88 -18.57
CA PHE A 77 -34.40 -35.45 -18.84
C PHE A 77 -33.52 -34.55 -17.96
N GLN A 78 -32.36 -35.05 -17.54
CA GLN A 78 -31.46 -34.33 -16.64
C GLN A 78 -31.04 -32.96 -17.23
N LYS A 79 -30.85 -32.88 -18.54
CA LYS A 79 -30.41 -31.67 -19.24
C LYS A 79 -31.50 -30.60 -19.27
N GLU A 80 -32.73 -31.00 -19.60
CA GLU A 80 -33.91 -30.15 -19.73
C GLU A 80 -34.34 -29.62 -18.36
N ILE A 81 -34.34 -30.49 -17.34
CA ILE A 81 -34.58 -30.09 -15.94
C ILE A 81 -33.51 -29.09 -15.48
N GLY A 82 -32.25 -29.31 -15.86
CA GLY A 82 -31.17 -28.37 -15.62
C GLY A 82 -31.41 -27.00 -16.27
N LEU A 83 -31.91 -26.99 -17.51
CA LEU A 83 -32.23 -25.78 -18.27
C LEU A 83 -33.40 -24.99 -17.65
N ILE A 84 -34.45 -25.68 -17.21
CA ILE A 84 -35.59 -25.05 -16.53
C ILE A 84 -35.16 -24.51 -15.16
N LYS A 85 -34.37 -25.26 -14.40
CA LYS A 85 -33.82 -24.81 -13.12
C LYS A 85 -32.87 -23.62 -13.28
N SER A 86 -32.13 -23.55 -14.38
CA SER A 86 -31.28 -22.41 -14.72
C SER A 86 -32.02 -21.29 -15.43
N ALA A 87 -33.32 -21.39 -15.73
CA ALA A 87 -34.09 -20.32 -16.38
C ALA A 87 -34.03 -18.98 -15.62
N ASN A 88 -33.99 -19.03 -14.28
CA ASN A 88 -33.81 -17.84 -13.44
C ASN A 88 -32.41 -17.22 -13.53
N LEU A 89 -31.41 -18.02 -13.95
CA LEU A 89 -30.03 -17.60 -14.20
C LEU A 89 -29.81 -17.17 -15.67
N ILE A 90 -30.74 -17.54 -16.57
CA ILE A 90 -30.82 -17.07 -17.97
C ILE A 90 -31.51 -15.69 -18.05
N LYS A 91 -31.71 -15.00 -16.93
CA LYS A 91 -31.96 -13.54 -16.92
C LYS A 91 -30.68 -12.81 -17.33
N VAL A 92 -30.35 -12.93 -18.61
CA VAL A 92 -29.34 -12.15 -19.31
C VAL A 92 -30.02 -10.88 -19.80
N LYS A 93 -29.29 -9.77 -19.76
CA LYS A 93 -29.67 -8.45 -20.32
C LYS A 93 -30.29 -8.53 -21.72
N ASP A 94 -30.07 -9.61 -22.45
CA ASP A 94 -30.63 -9.91 -23.78
C ASP A 94 -32.17 -9.93 -23.84
N SER A 95 -32.89 -10.10 -22.73
CA SER A 95 -34.35 -9.98 -22.74
C SER A 95 -34.85 -8.56 -23.04
N GLU A 96 -34.06 -7.52 -22.73
CA GLU A 96 -34.38 -6.13 -23.10
C GLU A 96 -34.20 -5.87 -24.60
N ALA A 97 -33.30 -6.62 -25.26
CA ALA A 97 -33.04 -6.52 -26.69
C ALA A 97 -34.22 -7.06 -27.54
N ILE A 98 -35.04 -7.96 -27.00
CA ILE A 98 -36.23 -8.48 -27.67
C ILE A 98 -37.42 -7.50 -27.53
N LEU A 99 -37.41 -6.62 -26.52
CA LEU A 99 -38.50 -5.65 -26.28
C LEU A 99 -38.47 -4.46 -27.23
N HIS A 100 -37.32 -4.17 -27.84
CA HIS A 100 -37.16 -3.05 -28.77
C HIS A 100 -36.85 -3.57 -30.17
N PRO A 101 -37.85 -3.76 -31.05
CA PRO A 101 -37.60 -4.07 -32.44
C PRO A 101 -36.72 -2.97 -33.06
N TRP A 102 -35.67 -3.39 -33.78
CA TRP A 102 -34.69 -2.48 -34.36
C TRP A 102 -35.36 -1.49 -35.32
N THR A 103 -35.29 -0.19 -35.00
CA THR A 103 -35.93 0.91 -35.75
C THR A 103 -35.06 1.45 -36.90
N GLY A 104 -33.96 0.78 -37.25
CA GLY A 104 -33.02 1.23 -38.29
C GLY A 104 -32.03 2.31 -37.84
N THR A 105 -32.28 3.01 -36.74
CA THR A 105 -31.38 4.04 -36.18
C THR A 105 -30.86 3.61 -34.81
N GLU A 106 -29.53 3.54 -34.66
CA GLU A 106 -28.88 3.21 -33.39
C GLU A 106 -28.61 4.48 -32.57
N ARG A 107 -28.73 4.40 -31.24
CA ARG A 107 -28.39 5.50 -30.34
C ARG A 107 -26.87 5.63 -30.24
N VAL A 108 -26.36 6.86 -30.09
CA VAL A 108 -24.92 7.12 -29.99
C VAL A 108 -24.29 6.34 -28.84
N GLN A 109 -25.00 6.20 -27.71
CA GLN A 109 -24.53 5.41 -26.56
C GLN A 109 -24.32 3.93 -26.94
N ASP A 110 -25.28 3.33 -27.65
CA ASP A 110 -25.19 1.94 -28.08
C ASP A 110 -24.06 1.75 -29.11
N THR A 111 -23.88 2.71 -30.03
CA THR A 111 -22.75 2.67 -30.98
C THR A 111 -21.40 2.71 -30.27
N THR A 112 -21.26 3.55 -29.23
CA THR A 112 -20.01 3.64 -28.46
C THR A 112 -19.75 2.37 -27.65
N LEU A 113 -20.81 1.77 -27.08
CA LEU A 113 -20.71 0.53 -26.33
C LEU A 113 -20.31 -0.62 -27.25
N ARG A 114 -20.88 -0.70 -28.45
CA ARG A 114 -20.52 -1.69 -29.47
C ARG A 114 -19.06 -1.55 -29.89
N MET A 115 -18.59 -0.33 -30.14
CA MET A 115 -17.17 -0.08 -30.42
C MET A 115 -16.26 -0.54 -29.28
N LEU A 116 -16.67 -0.33 -28.03
CA LEU A 116 -15.88 -0.70 -26.85
C LEU A 116 -15.85 -2.23 -26.67
N VAL A 117 -16.97 -2.91 -26.90
CA VAL A 117 -17.06 -4.39 -26.87
C VAL A 117 -16.28 -5.02 -28.01
N ASP A 118 -16.38 -4.48 -29.22
CA ASP A 118 -15.63 -4.97 -30.38
C ASP A 118 -14.12 -4.70 -30.27
N SER A 119 -13.71 -3.66 -29.52
CA SER A 119 -12.29 -3.39 -29.23
C SER A 119 -11.64 -4.40 -28.28
N ALA A 120 -12.44 -5.08 -27.45
CA ALA A 120 -11.92 -6.05 -26.49
C ALA A 120 -11.55 -7.37 -27.19
N PRO A 121 -10.36 -7.94 -26.94
CA PRO A 121 -9.96 -9.20 -27.54
C PRO A 121 -10.91 -10.33 -27.09
N LYS A 122 -11.39 -11.13 -28.05
CA LYS A 122 -12.26 -12.28 -27.77
C LYS A 122 -11.58 -13.21 -26.76
N PRO A 123 -12.30 -13.71 -25.74
CA PRO A 123 -11.71 -14.59 -24.73
C PRO A 123 -11.14 -15.83 -25.42
N LYS A 124 -9.87 -16.13 -25.17
CA LYS A 124 -9.20 -17.33 -25.69
C LYS A 124 -9.96 -18.57 -25.22
N ARG A 125 -10.41 -19.40 -26.16
CA ARG A 125 -11.03 -20.69 -25.85
C ARG A 125 -9.96 -21.58 -25.23
N LEU A 126 -10.02 -21.78 -23.91
CA LEU A 126 -9.26 -22.83 -23.25
C LEU A 126 -9.66 -24.16 -23.88
N HIS A 127 -8.70 -24.90 -24.42
CA HIS A 127 -8.91 -26.25 -24.91
C HIS A 127 -9.32 -27.10 -23.71
N ARG A 128 -10.64 -27.29 -23.52
CA ARG A 128 -11.23 -28.14 -22.49
C ARG A 128 -10.91 -29.60 -22.83
N ASN A 129 -9.70 -30.04 -22.54
CA ASN A 129 -9.43 -31.45 -22.45
C ASN A 129 -10.15 -31.97 -21.20
N LYS A 130 -11.33 -32.54 -21.44
CA LYS A 130 -12.11 -33.42 -20.55
C LYS A 130 -12.17 -32.99 -19.08
N THR A 131 -13.12 -32.12 -18.74
CA THR A 131 -13.67 -32.13 -17.37
C THR A 131 -14.41 -33.44 -17.19
N LEU A 132 -13.74 -34.44 -16.59
CA LEU A 132 -14.35 -35.63 -16.05
C LEU A 132 -15.41 -35.19 -15.04
N PHE A 133 -16.69 -35.36 -15.37
CA PHE A 133 -17.81 -35.21 -14.45
C PHE A 133 -17.85 -36.41 -13.49
N THR A 134 -16.78 -36.63 -12.72
CA THR A 134 -16.80 -37.56 -11.59
C THR A 134 -17.04 -36.76 -10.32
N ALA A 135 -17.94 -37.25 -9.47
CA ALA A 135 -18.18 -36.64 -8.17
C ALA A 135 -16.86 -36.63 -7.36
N PRO A 136 -16.61 -35.59 -6.55
CA PRO A 136 -15.39 -35.51 -5.75
C PRO A 136 -15.31 -36.70 -4.79
N LYS A 137 -14.27 -37.54 -4.95
CA LYS A 137 -13.97 -38.67 -4.06
C LYS A 137 -13.74 -38.15 -2.63
N THR A 138 -14.14 -38.93 -1.63
CA THR A 138 -13.96 -38.59 -0.21
C THR A 138 -12.48 -38.53 0.15
N LEU A 139 -12.08 -37.76 1.18
CA LEU A 139 -10.67 -37.57 1.52
C LEU A 139 -9.93 -38.90 1.79
N GLY A 140 -10.59 -39.83 2.51
CA GLY A 140 -10.03 -41.15 2.78
C GLY A 140 -9.78 -41.96 1.50
N THR A 141 -10.77 -42.04 0.61
CA THR A 141 -10.63 -42.74 -0.68
C THR A 141 -9.61 -42.10 -1.60
N ARG A 142 -9.48 -40.76 -1.56
CA ARG A 142 -8.43 -40.05 -2.31
C ARG A 142 -7.03 -40.38 -1.82
N VAL A 143 -6.85 -40.52 -0.50
CA VAL A 143 -5.55 -40.84 0.08
C VAL A 143 -5.18 -42.30 -0.18
N THR A 144 -6.15 -43.23 -0.12
CA THR A 144 -5.90 -44.63 -0.47
C THR A 144 -5.59 -44.78 -1.96
N ASP A 145 -6.39 -44.18 -2.84
CA ASP A 145 -6.16 -44.21 -4.29
C ASP A 145 -4.82 -43.57 -4.67
N ALA A 146 -4.42 -42.49 -3.98
CA ALA A 146 -3.12 -41.86 -4.22
C ALA A 146 -1.97 -42.75 -3.74
N LYS A 147 -2.14 -43.47 -2.62
CA LYS A 147 -1.14 -44.44 -2.12
C LYS A 147 -1.02 -45.63 -3.07
N GLU A 148 -2.14 -46.24 -3.45
CA GLU A 148 -2.19 -47.35 -4.41
C GLU A 148 -1.63 -46.92 -5.77
N GLY A 149 -2.03 -45.76 -6.30
CA GLY A 149 -1.48 -45.22 -7.55
C GLY A 149 0.02 -44.92 -7.48
N SER A 150 0.54 -44.53 -6.30
CA SER A 150 1.98 -44.36 -6.10
C SER A 150 2.74 -45.68 -6.02
N LEU A 151 2.11 -46.72 -5.44
CA LEU A 151 2.67 -48.07 -5.37
C LEU A 151 2.66 -48.72 -6.75
N ASP A 152 1.56 -48.61 -7.48
CA ASP A 152 1.43 -49.10 -8.86
C ASP A 152 2.42 -48.40 -9.78
N TYR A 153 2.60 -47.08 -9.65
CA TYR A 153 3.63 -46.37 -10.42
C TYR A 153 5.04 -46.86 -10.09
N LYS A 154 5.35 -47.13 -8.82
CA LYS A 154 6.65 -47.69 -8.44
C LYS A 154 6.86 -49.13 -8.94
N LEU A 155 5.83 -49.97 -8.86
CA LEU A 155 5.89 -51.37 -9.26
C LEU A 155 5.86 -51.57 -10.79
N SER A 156 5.12 -50.72 -11.51
CA SER A 156 4.98 -50.79 -12.98
C SER A 156 6.07 -50.03 -13.74
N LYS A 157 6.87 -49.20 -13.06
CA LYS A 157 8.02 -48.52 -13.67
C LYS A 157 9.12 -49.54 -13.96
N VAL A 158 9.11 -50.10 -15.17
CA VAL A 158 10.22 -50.88 -15.71
C VAL A 158 11.35 -49.91 -16.02
N LEU A 159 12.20 -49.69 -15.03
CA LEU A 159 13.33 -48.76 -15.11
C LEU A 159 14.42 -49.33 -16.03
N THR A 160 14.87 -48.52 -16.98
CA THR A 160 16.12 -48.75 -17.71
C THR A 160 17.31 -48.66 -16.72
N PRO A 161 18.45 -49.32 -17.00
CA PRO A 161 19.58 -49.35 -16.05
C PRO A 161 20.06 -47.95 -15.63
N GLU A 162 20.05 -46.97 -16.54
CA GLU A 162 20.42 -45.58 -16.24
C GLU A 162 19.42 -44.85 -15.31
N GLU A 163 18.13 -45.21 -15.37
CA GLU A 163 17.10 -44.63 -14.50
C GLU A 163 17.13 -45.25 -13.09
N LYS A 164 17.53 -46.52 -12.97
CA LYS A 164 17.74 -47.18 -11.67
C LYS A 164 18.86 -46.51 -10.89
N GLU A 165 20.01 -46.29 -11.54
CA GLU A 165 21.16 -45.62 -10.90
C GLU A 165 20.80 -44.21 -10.44
N LYS A 166 19.99 -43.46 -11.19
CA LYS A 166 19.51 -42.12 -10.78
C LYS A 166 18.54 -42.16 -9.60
N GLU A 167 17.68 -43.17 -9.51
CA GLU A 167 16.73 -43.35 -8.40
C GLU A 167 17.48 -43.75 -7.11
N GLU A 168 18.43 -44.69 -7.21
CA GLU A 168 19.31 -45.09 -6.10
C GLU A 168 20.18 -43.92 -5.62
N PHE A 169 20.72 -43.12 -6.54
CA PHE A 169 21.48 -41.92 -6.20
C PHE A 169 20.60 -40.88 -5.49
N ARG A 170 19.33 -40.76 -5.90
CA ARG A 170 18.35 -39.87 -5.26
C ARG A 170 17.97 -40.35 -3.86
N GLU A 171 17.79 -41.65 -3.66
CA GLU A 171 17.51 -42.25 -2.35
C GLU A 171 18.72 -42.09 -1.40
N MET A 172 19.94 -42.37 -1.85
CA MET A 172 21.16 -42.12 -1.06
C MET A 172 21.32 -40.64 -0.69
N TYR A 173 21.01 -39.72 -1.60
CA TYR A 173 21.00 -38.29 -1.28
C TYR A 173 19.89 -37.91 -0.30
N GLN A 174 18.70 -38.52 -0.41
CA GLN A 174 17.59 -38.29 0.49
C GLN A 174 17.93 -38.74 1.92
N GLU A 175 18.53 -39.92 2.08
CA GLU A 175 19.00 -40.41 3.39
C GLU A 175 20.11 -39.53 3.98
N ARG A 176 21.03 -39.04 3.15
CA ARG A 176 22.15 -38.21 3.59
C ARG A 176 21.77 -36.76 3.92
N LEU A 177 20.83 -36.17 3.19
CA LEU A 177 20.38 -34.79 3.40
C LEU A 177 19.31 -34.66 4.49
N LEU A 178 18.39 -35.62 4.61
CA LEU A 178 17.25 -35.52 5.53
C LEU A 178 17.42 -36.33 6.82
N GLY A 179 18.37 -37.28 6.87
CA GLY A 179 18.73 -38.07 8.05
C GLY A 179 17.57 -38.90 8.64
N PRO A 180 17.83 -39.70 9.70
CA PRO A 180 16.81 -40.54 10.33
C PRO A 180 15.60 -39.76 10.91
N ALA A 181 15.73 -38.45 11.11
CA ALA A 181 14.74 -37.60 11.78
C ALA A 181 13.48 -37.32 10.96
N MET A 182 13.49 -37.54 9.63
CA MET A 182 12.29 -37.41 8.80
C MET A 182 11.40 -38.67 8.77
N PHE A 183 11.94 -39.83 9.15
CA PHE A 183 11.18 -41.09 9.17
C PHE A 183 10.31 -41.25 10.43
N ALA A 184 10.70 -40.60 11.53
CA ALA A 184 9.82 -40.42 12.68
C ALA A 184 8.97 -39.17 12.42
N GLY A 185 7.68 -39.37 12.10
CA GLY A 185 6.77 -38.26 11.84
C GLY A 185 6.90 -37.18 12.92
N HIS A 186 7.02 -35.92 12.52
CA HIS A 186 7.16 -34.74 13.38
C HIS A 186 6.07 -34.58 14.47
N ASN A 187 5.02 -35.40 14.41
CA ASN A 187 3.90 -35.46 15.35
C ASN A 187 3.95 -36.68 16.30
N SER A 188 4.97 -37.52 16.23
CA SER A 188 5.10 -38.67 17.12
C SER A 188 5.50 -38.22 18.53
N PRO A 189 4.81 -38.65 19.59
CA PRO A 189 5.11 -38.27 20.98
C PRO A 189 6.48 -38.75 21.47
N THR A 190 7.14 -39.65 20.73
CA THR A 190 8.45 -40.23 21.06
C THR A 190 9.63 -39.45 20.47
N THR A 191 9.40 -38.50 19.56
CA THR A 191 10.44 -37.71 18.91
C THR A 191 10.67 -36.41 19.68
N ALA A 192 11.91 -35.89 19.72
CA ALA A 192 12.26 -34.66 20.44
C ALA A 192 11.32 -33.47 20.11
N SER A 193 11.00 -33.25 18.83
CA SER A 193 10.04 -32.22 18.41
C SER A 193 8.61 -32.47 18.88
N GLY A 194 8.18 -33.73 18.97
CA GLY A 194 6.87 -34.11 19.50
C GLY A 194 6.79 -33.98 21.02
N MET A 195 7.86 -34.29 21.74
CA MET A 195 7.98 -34.02 23.18
C MET A 195 7.93 -32.53 23.48
N ILE A 196 8.64 -31.70 22.69
CA ILE A 196 8.59 -30.24 22.78
C ILE A 196 7.18 -29.73 22.48
N GLY A 197 6.50 -30.28 21.46
CA GLY A 197 5.11 -29.95 21.14
C GLY A 197 4.15 -30.30 22.27
N ASN A 198 4.33 -31.45 22.92
CA ASN A 198 3.50 -31.87 24.05
C ASN A 198 3.75 -31.02 25.30
N LEU A 199 5.01 -30.67 25.60
CA LEU A 199 5.37 -29.79 26.71
C LEU A 199 4.84 -28.37 26.48
N ALA A 200 4.99 -27.85 25.25
CA ALA A 200 4.43 -26.56 24.86
C ALA A 200 2.90 -26.55 24.96
N SER A 201 2.25 -27.61 24.50
CA SER A 201 0.78 -27.77 24.60
C SER A 201 0.32 -27.86 26.06
N ALA A 202 1.05 -28.58 26.92
CA ALA A 202 0.76 -28.65 28.35
C ALA A 202 0.91 -27.28 29.03
N ARG A 203 1.94 -26.50 28.65
CA ARG A 203 2.18 -25.14 29.15
C ARG A 203 1.15 -24.13 28.64
N ILE A 204 0.70 -24.28 27.40
CA ILE A 204 -0.41 -23.49 26.83
C ILE A 204 -1.71 -23.80 27.58
N ASN A 205 -2.00 -25.08 27.81
CA ASN A 205 -3.21 -25.52 28.49
C ASN A 205 -3.27 -25.18 29.98
N SER A 206 -2.12 -24.96 30.63
CA SER A 206 -2.06 -24.52 32.02
C SER A 206 -2.25 -23.01 32.19
N VAL A 207 -1.94 -22.22 31.16
CA VAL A 207 -2.03 -20.74 31.19
C VAL A 207 -3.31 -20.22 30.53
N ILE A 208 -3.93 -21.01 29.64
CA ILE A 208 -5.18 -20.63 28.98
C ILE A 208 -6.37 -20.79 29.93
N ASN A 209 -7.15 -19.73 30.10
CA ASN A 209 -8.38 -19.79 30.87
C ASN A 209 -9.48 -20.46 30.03
N ARG A 210 -9.90 -21.68 30.41
CA ARG A 210 -10.80 -22.54 29.60
C ARG A 210 -12.18 -21.95 29.32
N LYS A 211 -12.63 -20.99 30.13
CA LYS A 211 -13.94 -20.34 29.95
C LYS A 211 -13.91 -19.18 28.95
N THR A 212 -12.83 -18.40 28.96
CA THR A 212 -12.68 -17.21 28.11
C THR A 212 -11.82 -17.46 26.88
N GLY A 213 -11.06 -18.56 26.86
CA GLY A 213 -10.05 -18.87 25.84
C GLY A 213 -8.86 -17.90 25.84
N LYS A 214 -8.77 -17.00 26.83
CA LYS A 214 -7.72 -15.99 26.93
C LYS A 214 -6.59 -16.51 27.82
N PHE A 215 -5.35 -16.22 27.43
CA PHE A 215 -4.19 -16.39 28.30
C PHE A 215 -4.20 -15.29 29.35
N GLU A 216 -4.31 -15.67 30.63
CA GLU A 216 -4.27 -14.78 31.78
C GLU A 216 -2.93 -14.97 32.50
N SER A 217 -1.87 -14.41 31.93
CA SER A 217 -0.58 -14.29 32.63
C SER A 217 -0.06 -12.85 32.54
N PRO A 218 0.67 -12.37 33.55
CA PRO A 218 1.30 -11.05 33.50
C PRO A 218 2.28 -10.89 32.32
N ASP A 219 2.84 -12.00 31.84
CA ASP A 219 3.69 -12.02 30.65
C ASP A 219 2.92 -11.81 29.34
N MET A 220 1.59 -12.03 29.33
CA MET A 220 0.78 -11.75 28.14
C MET A 220 0.66 -10.27 27.84
N GLU A 221 0.95 -9.37 28.77
CA GLU A 221 1.00 -7.94 28.48
C GLU A 221 2.22 -7.57 27.63
N LYS A 222 3.31 -8.35 27.71
CA LYS A 222 4.49 -8.22 26.84
C LYS A 222 4.29 -8.88 25.48
N VAL A 223 3.52 -9.97 25.44
CA VAL A 223 3.24 -10.75 24.21
C VAL A 223 2.09 -10.12 23.40
N ARG A 224 1.12 -9.48 24.06
CA ARG A 224 0.08 -8.72 23.38
C ARG A 224 0.67 -7.40 22.88
N GLY A 225 0.34 -7.04 21.65
CA GLY A 225 0.66 -5.70 21.14
C GLY A 225 0.01 -4.63 22.03
N LYS A 226 0.63 -3.45 22.08
CA LYS A 226 0.05 -2.29 22.75
C LYS A 226 -1.38 -2.04 22.22
N PRO A 227 -2.37 -1.75 23.08
CA PRO A 227 -3.70 -1.42 22.62
C PRO A 227 -3.63 -0.26 21.62
N LEU A 228 -4.38 -0.35 20.52
CA LEU A 228 -4.40 0.72 19.53
C LEU A 228 -4.92 2.01 20.17
N ASP A 229 -4.28 3.13 19.85
CA ASP A 229 -4.72 4.45 20.30
C ASP A 229 -6.19 4.66 19.91
N ARG A 230 -6.99 5.11 20.87
CA ARG A 230 -8.43 5.34 20.69
C ARG A 230 -8.72 6.35 19.58
N GLU A 231 -7.85 7.34 19.41
CA GLU A 231 -7.90 8.31 18.29
C GLU A 231 -7.62 7.66 16.93
N ARG A 232 -6.68 6.70 16.88
CA ARG A 232 -6.33 5.96 15.67
C ARG A 232 -7.46 5.02 15.24
N LEU A 233 -8.18 4.44 16.22
CA LEU A 233 -9.40 3.67 16.00
C LEU A 233 -10.57 4.55 15.54
N ALA A 234 -10.77 5.70 16.18
CA ALA A 234 -11.81 6.67 15.80
C ALA A 234 -11.61 7.19 14.37
N ASN A 235 -10.35 7.36 13.94
CA ASN A 235 -9.98 7.78 12.59
C ASN A 235 -9.63 6.62 11.65
N SER A 236 -10.04 5.38 11.97
CA SER A 236 -9.68 4.18 11.19
C SER A 236 -10.10 4.22 9.72
N THR A 237 -11.13 5.00 9.38
CA THR A 237 -11.61 5.20 8.01
C THR A 237 -11.00 6.43 7.33
N ASN A 238 -10.35 7.33 8.08
CA ASN A 238 -9.78 8.57 7.57
C ASN A 238 -8.36 8.34 7.03
N SER A 239 -8.20 8.18 5.72
CA SER A 239 -6.88 8.00 5.10
C SER A 239 -5.95 9.20 5.33
N ASN A 240 -6.49 10.43 5.33
CA ASN A 240 -5.74 11.66 5.59
C ASN A 240 -5.07 11.66 6.97
N TYR A 241 -5.76 11.11 7.99
CA TYR A 241 -5.20 11.00 9.33
C TYR A 241 -3.98 10.08 9.35
N PHE A 242 -4.09 8.90 8.72
CA PHE A 242 -2.96 7.96 8.63
C PHE A 242 -1.82 8.50 7.79
N MET A 243 -2.12 9.18 6.68
CA MET A 243 -1.10 9.82 5.85
C MET A 243 -0.31 10.84 6.69
N ASN A 244 -0.99 11.71 7.42
CA ASN A 244 -0.34 12.70 8.29
C ASN A 244 0.46 12.03 9.43
N GLN A 245 -0.02 10.92 9.98
CA GLN A 245 0.69 10.17 11.01
C GLN A 245 1.95 9.47 10.45
N ILE A 246 1.88 8.91 9.24
CA ILE A 246 3.03 8.32 8.55
C ILE A 246 4.08 9.39 8.27
N LEU A 247 3.66 10.54 7.71
CA LEU A 247 4.56 11.67 7.45
C LEU A 247 5.25 12.15 8.74
N LYS A 248 4.47 12.26 9.83
CA LYS A 248 5.00 12.65 11.15
C LYS A 248 5.99 11.63 11.71
N ASN A 249 5.71 10.33 11.55
CA ASN A 249 6.55 9.27 12.10
C ASN A 249 7.84 9.06 11.28
N GLN A 250 7.80 9.31 9.98
CA GLN A 250 8.95 9.20 9.07
C GLN A 250 9.77 10.50 9.01
N GLU A 251 9.37 11.54 9.77
CA GLU A 251 9.99 12.87 9.74
C GLU A 251 10.11 13.46 8.31
N CYS A 252 9.25 13.02 7.39
CA CYS A 252 9.28 13.45 6.00
C CYS A 252 8.32 14.61 5.78
N LEU A 253 8.77 15.57 4.98
CA LEU A 253 7.95 16.70 4.58
C LEU A 253 7.02 16.26 3.44
N PRO A 254 5.80 16.79 3.37
CA PRO A 254 4.99 16.70 2.16
C PRO A 254 5.76 17.22 0.95
N VAL A 255 5.60 16.56 -0.20
CA VAL A 255 6.30 16.87 -1.45
C VAL A 255 6.20 18.36 -1.83
N TRP A 256 5.02 18.97 -1.67
CA TRP A 256 4.82 20.39 -1.98
C TRP A 256 5.65 21.30 -1.07
N ILE A 257 5.85 20.95 0.22
CA ILE A 257 6.70 21.73 1.15
C ILE A 257 8.17 21.61 0.77
N GLU A 258 8.60 20.43 0.33
CA GLU A 258 9.97 20.22 -0.16
C GLU A 258 10.24 21.07 -1.40
N SER A 259 9.32 21.04 -2.38
CA SER A 259 9.43 21.88 -3.57
C SER A 259 9.39 23.39 -3.23
N GLN A 260 8.60 23.79 -2.24
CA GLN A 260 8.57 25.17 -1.73
C GLN A 260 9.95 25.61 -1.25
N GLN A 261 10.59 24.79 -0.40
CA GLN A 261 11.92 25.08 0.13
C GLN A 261 12.98 25.07 -0.97
N GLY A 262 12.85 24.17 -1.95
CA GLY A 262 13.73 24.13 -3.11
C GLY A 262 13.69 25.41 -3.92
N ILE A 263 12.49 25.87 -4.27
CA ILE A 263 12.27 27.12 -5.03
C ILE A 263 12.76 28.33 -4.25
N ASP A 264 12.48 28.41 -2.95
CA ASP A 264 12.91 29.55 -2.12
C ASP A 264 14.44 29.64 -2.01
N LYS A 265 15.11 28.49 -1.90
CA LYS A 265 16.58 28.41 -1.94
C LYS A 265 17.10 28.85 -3.31
N GLU A 266 16.51 28.36 -4.40
CA GLU A 266 16.93 28.70 -5.76
C GLU A 266 16.76 30.21 -6.05
N ILE A 267 15.63 30.80 -5.63
CA ILE A 267 15.40 32.26 -5.71
C ILE A 267 16.45 33.02 -4.91
N SER A 268 16.76 32.56 -3.71
CA SER A 268 17.74 33.23 -2.85
C SER A 268 19.14 33.19 -3.46
N VAL A 269 19.57 32.04 -3.98
CA VAL A 269 20.86 31.90 -4.68
C VAL A 269 20.91 32.78 -5.93
N PHE A 270 19.86 32.76 -6.75
CA PHE A 270 19.77 33.57 -7.95
C PHE A 270 19.87 35.08 -7.66
N ARG A 271 19.20 35.55 -6.62
CA ARG A 271 19.28 36.96 -6.18
C ARG A 271 20.69 37.34 -5.73
N LEU A 272 21.37 36.46 -4.99
CA LEU A 272 22.76 36.67 -4.60
C LEU A 272 23.70 36.70 -5.82
N GLU A 273 23.47 35.84 -6.82
CA GLU A 273 24.24 35.87 -8.07
C GLU A 273 24.06 37.18 -8.84
N ILE A 274 22.82 37.68 -8.94
CA ILE A 274 22.54 38.99 -9.54
C ILE A 274 23.25 40.10 -8.76
N GLN A 275 23.14 40.11 -7.43
CA GLN A 275 23.80 41.10 -6.58
C GLN A 275 25.31 41.13 -6.82
N LYS A 276 25.97 39.97 -6.84
CA LYS A 276 27.41 39.87 -7.15
C LYS A 276 27.74 40.45 -8.52
N LYS A 277 26.92 40.18 -9.55
CA LYS A 277 27.11 40.74 -10.90
C LYS A 277 26.94 42.26 -10.92
N ILE A 278 25.98 42.82 -10.17
CA ILE A 278 25.76 44.26 -10.03
C ILE A 278 26.96 44.91 -9.33
N ILE A 279 27.42 44.34 -8.22
CA ILE A 279 28.59 44.85 -7.47
C ILE A 279 29.83 44.84 -8.35
N LYS A 280 30.04 43.78 -9.13
CA LYS A 280 31.14 43.71 -10.09
C LYS A 280 31.05 44.82 -11.14
N ALA A 281 29.87 45.04 -11.73
CA ALA A 281 29.67 46.13 -12.69
C ALA A 281 29.98 47.52 -12.08
N ILE A 282 29.57 47.73 -10.81
CA ILE A 282 29.89 48.94 -10.07
C ILE A 282 31.40 49.09 -9.87
N ILE A 283 32.09 48.03 -9.45
CA ILE A 283 33.55 48.07 -9.24
C ILE A 283 34.28 48.27 -10.58
N ASP A 284 33.85 47.61 -11.66
CA ASP A 284 34.39 47.80 -13.00
C ASP A 284 34.26 49.28 -13.41
N SER A 285 33.12 49.92 -13.12
CA SER A 285 32.91 51.36 -13.37
C SER A 285 33.82 52.26 -12.52
N ALA A 286 33.94 51.97 -11.22
CA ALA A 286 34.75 52.75 -10.30
C ALA A 286 36.25 52.64 -10.64
N SER A 287 36.70 51.43 -10.98
CA SER A 287 38.09 51.18 -11.38
C SER A 287 38.47 51.89 -12.68
N ALA A 288 37.52 52.10 -13.60
CA ALA A 288 37.76 52.87 -14.82
C ALA A 288 38.01 54.37 -14.54
N HIS A 289 37.47 54.90 -13.44
CA HIS A 289 37.61 56.31 -13.07
C HIS A 289 38.79 56.58 -12.12
N VAL A 290 39.09 55.65 -11.22
CA VAL A 290 39.98 55.91 -10.07
C VAL A 290 41.22 54.98 -10.04
N GLY A 291 41.24 53.93 -10.87
CA GLY A 291 42.36 52.99 -10.95
C GLY A 291 42.17 51.75 -10.06
N THR A 292 43.28 51.12 -9.66
CA THR A 292 43.28 49.78 -9.00
C THR A 292 43.37 49.82 -7.48
N VAL A 293 43.39 50.99 -6.86
CA VAL A 293 43.56 51.12 -5.40
C VAL A 293 42.20 50.94 -4.72
N ASP A 294 42.09 49.91 -3.88
CA ASP A 294 40.83 49.55 -3.19
C ASP A 294 40.24 50.69 -2.34
N ALA A 295 41.09 51.51 -1.70
CA ALA A 295 40.66 52.61 -0.84
C ALA A 295 39.99 53.73 -1.65
N ASP A 296 40.56 54.05 -2.82
CA ASP A 296 40.08 55.13 -3.67
C ASP A 296 38.78 54.72 -4.39
N ILE A 297 38.60 53.42 -4.68
CA ILE A 297 37.34 52.85 -5.18
C ILE A 297 36.21 53.03 -4.16
N ILE A 298 36.50 52.81 -2.87
CA ILE A 298 35.51 52.98 -1.80
C ILE A 298 35.13 54.46 -1.65
N ASP A 299 36.12 55.36 -1.67
CA ASP A 299 35.89 56.81 -1.56
C ASP A 299 35.06 57.35 -2.75
N TYR A 300 35.33 56.85 -3.96
CA TYR A 300 34.54 57.17 -5.14
C TYR A 300 33.09 56.67 -5.05
N ILE A 301 32.86 55.48 -4.51
CA ILE A 301 31.50 54.92 -4.37
C ILE A 301 30.70 55.68 -3.30
N ILE A 302 31.37 56.21 -2.26
CA ILE A 302 30.73 57.04 -1.22
C ILE A 302 30.35 58.42 -1.77
N THR A 303 31.19 58.99 -2.64
CA THR A 303 30.98 60.33 -3.20
C THR A 303 30.11 60.35 -4.45
N ALA A 304 29.98 59.22 -5.16
CA ALA A 304 29.19 59.11 -6.37
C ALA A 304 27.68 59.10 -6.12
N ASP A 305 26.93 59.65 -7.08
CA ASP A 305 25.46 59.63 -7.05
C ASP A 305 24.93 58.20 -7.26
N SER A 306 24.13 57.74 -6.30
CA SER A 306 23.57 56.39 -6.22
C SER A 306 22.70 56.05 -7.45
N GLU A 307 21.99 57.04 -8.01
CA GLU A 307 21.11 56.84 -9.17
C GLU A 307 21.87 56.64 -10.48
N LEU A 308 22.97 57.38 -10.66
CA LEU A 308 23.83 57.23 -11.85
C LEU A 308 24.53 55.87 -11.86
N LEU A 309 25.00 55.43 -10.70
CA LEU A 309 25.63 54.13 -10.51
C LEU A 309 24.65 52.98 -10.79
N ALA A 310 23.41 53.11 -10.30
CA ALA A 310 22.32 52.17 -10.57
C ALA A 310 21.99 52.08 -12.07
N GLY A 311 21.91 53.23 -12.75
CA GLY A 311 21.64 53.31 -14.19
C GLY A 311 22.75 52.67 -15.03
N PHE A 312 24.02 52.88 -14.65
CA PHE A 312 25.17 52.25 -15.31
C PHE A 312 25.18 50.73 -15.12
N ALA A 313 25.06 50.28 -13.87
CA ALA A 313 25.05 48.86 -13.53
C ALA A 313 23.90 48.12 -14.23
N ARG A 314 22.72 48.74 -14.35
CA ARG A 314 21.59 48.18 -15.11
C ARG A 314 21.95 47.98 -16.58
N LYS A 315 22.52 49.00 -17.24
CA LYS A 315 22.89 48.94 -18.66
C LYS A 315 23.94 47.86 -18.91
N GLU A 316 24.93 47.75 -18.04
CA GLU A 316 25.99 46.76 -18.17
C GLU A 316 25.49 45.32 -17.93
N LEU A 317 24.63 45.14 -16.92
CA LEU A 317 24.00 43.86 -16.62
C LEU A 317 23.11 43.37 -17.76
N LEU A 318 22.30 44.26 -18.34
CA LEU A 318 21.44 43.94 -19.49
C LEU A 318 22.26 43.57 -20.73
N LYS A 319 23.38 44.25 -20.99
CA LYS A 319 24.25 43.91 -22.13
C LYS A 319 24.89 42.54 -22.00
N ARG A 320 25.38 42.17 -20.81
CA ARG A 320 26.17 40.95 -20.60
C ARG A 320 25.35 39.73 -20.21
N ASN A 321 24.25 39.89 -19.46
CA ASN A 321 23.62 38.79 -18.73
C ASN A 321 22.12 38.61 -19.00
N LEU A 322 21.52 39.38 -19.92
CA LEU A 322 20.07 39.34 -20.14
C LEU A 322 19.57 37.94 -20.53
N GLU A 323 20.23 37.29 -21.48
CA GLU A 323 19.81 35.95 -21.94
C GLU A 323 19.86 34.92 -20.81
N TYR A 324 20.93 34.95 -20.01
CA TYR A 324 21.08 34.09 -18.84
C TYR A 324 19.98 34.34 -17.79
N ILE A 325 19.73 35.61 -17.46
CA ILE A 325 18.71 36.01 -16.47
C ILE A 325 17.32 35.57 -16.94
N LYS A 326 17.01 35.76 -18.23
CA LYS A 326 15.75 35.32 -18.83
C LYS A 326 15.59 33.81 -18.74
N ALA A 327 16.60 33.05 -19.18
CA ALA A 327 16.55 31.58 -19.14
C ALA A 327 16.41 31.05 -17.70
N LYS A 328 17.11 31.66 -16.73
CA LYS A 328 17.05 31.27 -15.33
C LYS A 328 15.69 31.58 -14.70
N ILE A 329 15.12 32.73 -14.99
CA ILE A 329 13.76 33.10 -14.55
C ILE A 329 12.71 32.17 -15.17
N ASP A 330 12.84 31.82 -16.44
CA ASP A 330 11.91 30.87 -17.09
C ASP A 330 11.99 29.48 -16.44
N ALA A 331 13.19 29.02 -16.06
CA ALA A 331 13.37 27.78 -15.31
C ALA A 331 12.72 27.84 -13.93
N MET A 332 12.93 28.91 -13.17
CA MET A 332 12.34 29.09 -11.85
C MET A 332 10.82 29.23 -11.91
N ASN A 333 10.29 29.91 -12.94
CA ASN A 333 8.86 30.04 -13.18
C ASN A 333 8.19 28.71 -13.53
N LYS A 334 8.91 27.78 -14.16
CA LYS A 334 8.45 26.39 -14.32
C LYS A 334 8.36 25.71 -12.94
N GLY A 335 9.38 25.84 -12.10
CA GLY A 335 9.34 25.35 -10.72
C GLY A 335 8.18 25.92 -9.90
N VAL A 336 7.95 27.24 -9.97
CA VAL A 336 6.79 27.91 -9.34
C VAL A 336 5.46 27.35 -9.85
N ARG A 337 5.35 27.07 -11.15
CA ARG A 337 4.15 26.45 -11.72
C ARG A 337 3.91 25.05 -11.16
N ASP A 338 4.95 24.23 -11.12
CA ASP A 338 4.87 22.86 -10.62
C ASP A 338 4.51 22.83 -9.14
N TYR A 339 5.08 23.74 -8.34
CA TYR A 339 4.71 23.95 -6.95
C TYR A 339 3.24 24.35 -6.80
N ASN A 340 2.78 25.35 -7.56
CA ASN A 340 1.39 25.81 -7.49
C ASN A 340 0.39 24.72 -7.90
N LEU A 341 0.79 23.77 -8.77
CA LEU A 341 -0.04 22.63 -9.14
C LEU A 341 -0.17 21.62 -8.00
N GLN A 342 0.88 21.45 -7.20
CA GLN A 342 0.92 20.52 -6.06
C GLN A 342 0.37 21.13 -4.77
N CYS A 343 0.27 22.46 -4.70
CA CYS A 343 -0.14 23.16 -3.51
C CYS A 343 -1.63 22.95 -3.23
N PRO A 344 -2.03 22.51 -2.03
CA PRO A 344 -3.43 22.26 -1.71
C PRO A 344 -4.27 23.53 -1.56
N SER A 345 -3.64 24.70 -1.37
CA SER A 345 -4.34 25.97 -1.12
C SER A 345 -3.82 27.09 -2.03
N THR A 346 -4.75 27.80 -2.65
CA THR A 346 -4.47 28.93 -3.53
C THR A 346 -3.82 30.11 -2.82
N GLY A 347 -4.04 30.26 -1.52
CA GLY A 347 -3.42 31.32 -0.71
C GLY A 347 -1.91 31.14 -0.50
N LEU A 348 -1.41 29.92 -0.70
CA LEU A 348 0.02 29.59 -0.59
C LEU A 348 0.73 29.63 -1.95
N HIS A 349 0.02 29.96 -3.04
CA HIS A 349 0.61 29.99 -4.37
C HIS A 349 1.68 31.10 -4.48
N LYS A 350 2.78 30.75 -5.14
CA LYS A 350 3.86 31.69 -5.45
C LYS A 350 3.59 32.44 -6.75
N TRP A 351 3.99 33.69 -6.77
CA TRP A 351 3.88 34.56 -7.92
C TRP A 351 5.03 34.30 -8.89
N LYS A 352 4.77 34.47 -10.19
CA LYS A 352 5.82 34.37 -11.21
C LYS A 352 6.78 35.54 -11.08
N LEU A 353 8.04 35.24 -11.30
CA LEU A 353 9.14 36.20 -11.33
C LEU A 353 9.18 36.87 -12.70
N THR A 354 9.41 38.17 -12.70
CA THR A 354 9.59 38.99 -13.90
C THR A 354 10.97 39.62 -13.87
N GLN A 355 11.63 39.68 -15.04
CA GLN A 355 13.01 40.15 -15.18
C GLN A 355 13.20 41.56 -14.64
N ASP A 356 12.37 42.50 -15.06
CA ASP A 356 12.51 43.91 -14.68
C ASP A 356 12.37 44.10 -13.17
N ASN A 357 11.34 43.50 -12.55
CA ASN A 357 11.13 43.63 -11.12
C ASN A 357 12.28 43.03 -10.31
N GLU A 358 12.83 41.87 -10.71
CA GLU A 358 13.95 41.27 -9.97
C GLU A 358 15.23 42.11 -10.12
N ILE A 359 15.54 42.60 -11.32
CA ILE A 359 16.70 43.47 -11.55
C ILE A 359 16.55 44.76 -10.74
N ASP A 360 15.41 45.44 -10.84
CA ASP A 360 15.18 46.71 -10.16
C ASP A 360 15.17 46.55 -8.64
N THR A 361 14.62 45.44 -8.13
CA THR A 361 14.64 45.13 -6.70
C THR A 361 16.07 44.88 -6.21
N GLN A 362 16.87 44.10 -6.96
CA GLN A 362 18.25 43.84 -6.55
C GLN A 362 19.13 45.08 -6.65
N ILE A 363 18.96 45.91 -7.68
CA ILE A 363 19.68 47.19 -7.79
C ILE A 363 19.34 48.09 -6.61
N LYS A 364 18.06 48.27 -6.28
CA LYS A 364 17.62 49.04 -5.10
C LYS A 364 18.19 48.50 -3.78
N ASN A 365 18.36 47.18 -3.67
CA ASN A 365 18.92 46.56 -2.47
C ASN A 365 20.44 46.79 -2.39
N VAL A 366 21.15 46.69 -3.51
CA VAL A 366 22.60 46.94 -3.57
C VAL A 366 22.89 48.41 -3.33
N THR A 367 22.14 49.34 -3.92
CA THR A 367 22.36 50.78 -3.74
C THR A 367 22.17 51.23 -2.29
N LYS A 368 21.17 50.65 -1.59
CA LYS A 368 20.96 50.93 -0.16
C LYS A 368 22.10 50.45 0.74
N ASN A 369 22.77 49.36 0.37
CA ASN A 369 23.77 48.68 1.18
C ASN A 369 25.14 48.64 0.48
N ILE A 370 25.46 49.66 -0.31
CA ILE A 370 26.57 49.57 -1.27
C ILE A 370 27.93 49.43 -0.58
N GLU A 371 28.15 50.21 0.48
CA GLU A 371 29.40 50.26 1.24
C GLU A 371 29.77 48.89 1.86
N PRO A 372 28.93 48.25 2.70
CA PRO A 372 29.27 46.98 3.31
C PRO A 372 29.43 45.86 2.26
N LEU A 373 28.61 45.88 1.20
CA LEU A 373 28.65 44.86 0.14
C LEU A 373 29.92 44.94 -0.70
N VAL A 374 30.41 46.14 -1.02
CA VAL A 374 31.67 46.33 -1.75
C VAL A 374 32.85 45.90 -0.89
N ILE A 375 32.87 46.26 0.40
CA ILE A 375 33.93 45.85 1.33
C ILE A 375 33.97 44.32 1.47
N GLU A 376 32.82 43.66 1.63
CA GLU A 376 32.72 42.21 1.68
C GLU A 376 33.25 41.57 0.38
N HIS A 377 32.85 42.10 -0.77
CA HIS A 377 33.28 41.61 -2.08
C HIS A 377 34.80 41.74 -2.29
N LEU A 378 35.39 42.88 -1.90
CA LEU A 378 36.85 43.08 -1.95
C LEU A 378 37.60 42.14 -1.00
N LYS A 379 37.06 41.89 0.22
CA LYS A 379 37.62 40.91 1.16
C LYS A 379 37.54 39.48 0.61
N ALA A 380 36.42 39.10 0.02
CA ALA A 380 36.22 37.79 -0.58
C ALA A 380 37.19 37.55 -1.74
N ASN A 381 37.39 38.53 -2.63
CA ASN A 381 38.36 38.45 -3.72
C ASN A 381 39.80 38.26 -3.22
N LYS A 382 40.19 38.94 -2.13
CA LYS A 382 41.50 38.75 -1.49
C LYS A 382 41.67 37.34 -0.91
N GLN A 383 40.61 36.73 -0.36
CA GLN A 383 40.67 35.35 0.14
C GLN A 383 40.80 34.34 -1.01
N VAL A 384 40.06 34.54 -2.10
CA VAL A 384 40.17 33.70 -3.30
C VAL A 384 41.58 33.77 -3.88
N ALA A 385 42.15 34.97 -4.04
CA ALA A 385 43.53 35.15 -4.52
C ALA A 385 44.59 34.52 -3.60
N LYS A 386 44.38 34.54 -2.27
CA LYS A 386 45.25 33.83 -1.32
C LYS A 386 45.13 32.32 -1.46
N SER A 387 43.92 31.79 -1.68
CA SER A 387 43.70 30.35 -1.85
C SER A 387 44.26 29.81 -3.16
N SER A 388 44.19 30.58 -4.26
CA SER A 388 44.77 30.18 -5.55
C SER A 388 46.30 30.11 -5.49
N ASN A 389 46.95 31.06 -4.81
CA ASN A 389 48.40 31.08 -4.63
C ASN A 389 48.92 29.92 -3.75
N VAL A 390 48.09 29.36 -2.87
CA VAL A 390 48.42 28.16 -2.08
C VAL A 390 48.18 26.87 -2.89
N SER A 391 47.27 26.90 -3.87
CA SER A 391 46.98 25.74 -4.74
C SER A 391 48.00 25.53 -5.87
N GLU A 392 48.69 26.59 -6.32
CA GLU A 392 49.72 26.49 -7.36
C GLU A 392 51.01 25.79 -6.86
N THR A 393 51.26 25.76 -5.55
CA THR A 393 52.42 25.05 -4.96
C THR A 393 52.13 23.60 -4.57
N SER A 394 50.88 23.12 -4.67
CA SER A 394 50.45 21.85 -4.06
C SER A 394 49.96 20.76 -5.02
N LEU A 395 49.86 21.01 -6.33
CA LEU A 395 49.43 19.98 -7.31
C LEU A 395 50.52 19.47 -8.26
N LEU A 396 51.68 20.14 -8.38
CA LEU A 396 52.80 19.74 -9.25
C LEU A 396 54.14 19.55 -8.52
N GLY A 397 54.17 19.68 -7.19
CA GLY A 397 55.39 19.53 -6.37
C GLY A 397 55.55 18.18 -5.67
N LEU A 398 54.61 17.24 -5.82
CA LEU A 398 54.58 16.02 -5.00
C LEU A 398 55.38 14.82 -5.55
N PHE A 399 56.06 14.96 -6.70
CA PHE A 399 56.80 13.85 -7.34
C PHE A 399 58.33 13.99 -7.36
N GLU A 400 58.92 15.09 -6.88
CA GLU A 400 60.36 15.33 -7.09
C GLU A 400 61.22 15.53 -5.83
N THR A 401 60.75 15.20 -4.63
CA THR A 401 61.64 15.19 -3.44
C THR A 401 61.38 13.99 -2.55
N ARG A 402 61.77 12.81 -3.02
CA ARG A 402 62.02 11.64 -2.16
C ARG A 402 63.50 11.63 -1.78
N GLY A 403 63.83 12.23 -0.64
CA GLY A 403 65.16 12.12 -0.06
C GLY A 403 65.28 12.85 1.27
N SER A 404 65.41 12.08 2.35
CA SER A 404 65.90 12.47 3.68
C SER A 404 64.90 13.05 4.69
N GLY A 405 64.54 12.22 5.67
CA GLY A 405 64.95 12.53 7.05
C GLY A 405 63.94 13.16 8.01
N SER A 406 63.25 12.29 8.77
CA SER A 406 63.09 12.35 10.23
C SER A 406 62.24 13.45 10.92
N ARG A 407 61.12 12.96 11.49
CA ARG A 407 60.50 13.27 12.81
C ARG A 407 60.08 14.72 13.14
N GLN A 408 58.79 14.89 13.45
CA GLN A 408 58.27 14.81 14.83
C GLN A 408 56.74 14.91 14.87
N LEU A 409 56.14 14.12 15.78
CA LEU A 409 54.75 14.24 16.23
C LEU A 409 54.51 15.65 16.81
N SER A 410 53.39 16.27 16.43
CA SER A 410 52.62 17.07 17.40
C SER A 410 51.13 16.94 17.11
N GLU A 411 50.43 16.68 18.19
CA GLU A 411 49.02 16.39 18.35
C GLU A 411 48.25 17.72 18.30
N SER A 412 47.33 17.87 17.37
CA SER A 412 46.31 18.92 17.44
C SER A 412 44.96 18.37 16.98
N THR A 413 44.08 18.33 17.97
CA THR A 413 42.62 18.20 18.00
C THR A 413 41.85 18.37 16.67
N PRO A 414 40.87 17.49 16.37
CA PRO A 414 39.84 17.80 15.40
C PRO A 414 38.82 18.73 16.06
N ASN A 415 38.79 19.99 15.63
CA ASN A 415 37.68 20.90 15.93
C ASN A 415 36.42 20.36 15.23
N ASP A 416 35.59 19.71 16.03
CA ASP A 416 34.15 19.55 15.84
C ASP A 416 33.53 20.93 15.58
N THR A 417 33.41 21.31 14.32
CA THR A 417 32.42 22.30 13.90
C THR A 417 31.13 21.55 13.61
N GLN A 418 30.33 21.49 14.67
CA GLN A 418 28.91 21.20 14.66
C GLN A 418 28.25 21.76 13.39
N ARG A 419 28.00 20.89 12.40
CA ARG A 419 26.90 21.09 11.46
C ARG A 419 25.62 20.96 12.28
N SER A 420 25.23 22.07 12.88
CA SER A 420 23.98 22.22 13.58
C SER A 420 22.84 21.98 12.60
N TYR A 421 21.99 21.04 12.99
CA TYR A 421 20.65 20.82 12.46
C TYR A 421 19.80 22.08 12.67
N LEU A 422 19.97 23.12 11.85
CA LEU A 422 19.13 24.32 11.88
C LEU A 422 17.80 24.15 11.14
N GLY A 423 17.58 22.99 10.50
CA GLY A 423 16.30 22.68 9.83
C GLY A 423 15.18 22.20 10.78
N THR A 424 15.51 21.75 11.99
CA THR A 424 14.52 21.16 12.92
C THR A 424 14.15 22.07 14.10
N GLY A 425 14.91 23.15 14.33
CA GLY A 425 14.70 24.08 15.46
C GLY A 425 13.47 24.96 15.31
N LEU A 426 13.24 25.54 14.12
CA LEU A 426 12.13 26.46 13.88
C LEU A 426 10.76 25.77 14.05
N TRP A 427 10.65 24.53 13.57
CA TRP A 427 9.43 23.72 13.72
C TRP A 427 9.21 23.21 15.16
N ARG A 428 10.28 22.97 15.93
CA ARG A 428 10.16 22.66 17.37
C ARG A 428 9.71 23.88 18.18
N MET A 429 10.19 25.07 17.84
CA MET A 429 9.75 26.32 18.48
C MET A 429 8.28 26.64 18.14
N LEU A 430 7.87 26.52 16.88
CA LEU A 430 6.46 26.68 16.47
C LEU A 430 5.54 25.63 17.10
N ARG A 431 6.01 24.39 17.28
CA ARG A 431 5.27 23.30 17.97
C ARG A 431 5.02 23.60 19.45
N ASN A 432 5.91 24.31 20.13
CA ASN A 432 5.74 24.66 21.54
C ASN A 432 4.82 25.88 21.72
N ALA A 433 4.79 26.81 20.75
CA ALA A 433 3.90 27.97 20.78
C ALA A 433 2.43 27.64 20.46
N LEU A 434 2.15 26.51 19.80
CA LEU A 434 0.79 26.04 19.48
C LEU A 434 0.18 25.10 20.54
N LYS A 435 0.89 24.87 21.65
CA LYS A 435 0.42 24.05 22.79
C LYS A 435 0.06 24.88 24.03
N THR A 436 0.25 26.19 23.98
CA THR A 436 -0.35 27.19 24.89
C THR A 436 -1.58 27.76 24.21
#